data_AF-A0A135NQG6-F1
#
_entry.id   AF-A0A135NQG6-F1
#
_cell.length_a   1.000
_cell.length_b   1.000
_cell.length_c   1.000
_cell.angle_alpha   90.00
_cell.angle_beta   90.00
_cell.angle_gamma   90.00
#
_symmetry.space_group_name_H-M   'P 1'
#
loop_
_entity.id
_entity.type
_entity.pdbx_description
1 polymer ?
#
loop_
_entity_poly.entity_id
_entity_poly.type
_entity_poly.pdbx_seq_one_letter_code
_entity_poly.pdbx_strand_id
1 'polypeptide(L)'
;MRDALNAGLIEFLKASPTPFHATASLAQRLEAAGYQRLDERDSWATVPGGRYYVTRNDSSIIAIKLGKLSPLLGGIRMVGAHTDSPCLRVKPQPELQRQGFLQLGVEVYGGALLAPWFDRDLSLAGRVTFRRDGKVESQLIDFKLPIAVIPNLAIHLNRTANEGWQINPQTELPPILAQVAGDERVDFRALLTEQLAREHDLNADVVLDYELSFYDTQDAALIGLNGDFIAAARLDNLLSCYAGLQALLGADSDETCVLVCNDHEEVGSCSACGADGPMLEQTLQRLLPEGDDYVRTIQRSLMVSADNAHGVHPNYADKHDGNHGPKLNAGPVIKVNNNQRYATNSETAGFFRHLCMAEEVPVQSFVVRSDMGCGSTIGPITASHLGVRTVDIGLPTFAMHSIRELCGSHDLAHLVKVLSAFYRSRELP
;
A
#
# COMPACT_ATOMS: atom_id res chain seq x y z
N MET A 1 -6.05 22.45 -6.96
CA MET A 1 -5.24 21.58 -6.06
C MET A 1 -5.82 20.18 -5.98
N ARG A 2 -7.09 20.01 -5.54
CA ARG A 2 -7.79 18.71 -5.48
C ARG A 2 -7.70 17.90 -6.77
N ASP A 3 -8.13 18.47 -7.90
CA ASP A 3 -8.22 17.72 -9.15
C ASP A 3 -6.84 17.23 -9.65
N ALA A 4 -5.79 18.03 -9.43
CA ALA A 4 -4.41 17.64 -9.74
C ALA A 4 -3.91 16.51 -8.82
N LEU A 5 -4.24 16.54 -7.52
CA LEU A 5 -3.91 15.45 -6.60
C LEU A 5 -4.63 14.16 -7.00
N ASN A 6 -5.91 14.23 -7.36
CA ASN A 6 -6.69 13.06 -7.78
C ASN A 6 -6.17 12.48 -9.10
N ALA A 7 -5.85 13.32 -10.09
CA ALA A 7 -5.23 12.87 -11.33
C ALA A 7 -3.89 12.17 -11.06
N GLY A 8 -3.04 12.77 -10.22
CA GLY A 8 -1.76 12.17 -9.85
C GLY A 8 -1.88 10.87 -9.05
N LEU A 9 -2.92 10.71 -8.22
CA LEU A 9 -3.23 9.44 -7.55
C LEU A 9 -3.63 8.37 -8.59
N ILE A 10 -4.50 8.72 -9.55
CA ILE A 10 -4.93 7.80 -10.61
C ILE A 10 -3.72 7.31 -11.42
N GLU A 11 -2.81 8.22 -11.78
CA GLU A 11 -1.55 7.87 -12.46
C GLU A 11 -0.64 7.01 -11.59
N PHE A 12 -0.54 7.31 -10.29
CA PHE A 12 0.25 6.51 -9.34
C PHE A 12 -0.29 5.09 -9.21
N LEU A 13 -1.60 4.91 -9.05
CA LEU A 13 -2.24 3.59 -8.94
C LEU A 13 -2.06 2.76 -10.21
N LYS A 14 -2.14 3.41 -11.39
CA LYS A 14 -1.90 2.78 -12.69
C LYS A 14 -0.46 2.30 -12.84
N ALA A 15 0.51 3.11 -12.40
CA ALA A 15 1.92 2.76 -12.42
C ALA A 15 2.34 1.77 -11.32
N SER A 16 1.42 1.38 -10.43
CA SER A 16 1.71 0.60 -9.23
C SER A 16 0.82 -0.65 -9.11
N PRO A 17 0.86 -1.59 -10.07
CA PRO A 17 0.07 -2.83 -9.99
C PRO A 17 0.53 -3.79 -8.88
N THR A 18 1.75 -3.66 -8.38
CA THR A 18 2.33 -4.50 -7.31
C THR A 18 3.14 -3.67 -6.30
N PRO A 19 3.50 -4.22 -5.12
CA PRO A 19 4.35 -3.53 -4.14
C PRO A 19 5.69 -3.07 -4.72
N PHE A 20 6.26 -3.87 -5.64
CA PHE A 20 7.51 -3.53 -6.32
C PHE A 20 7.35 -2.30 -7.23
N HIS A 21 6.26 -2.25 -7.99
CA HIS A 21 5.96 -1.11 -8.86
C HIS A 21 5.55 0.14 -8.07
N ALA A 22 4.86 -0.04 -6.93
CA ALA A 22 4.56 1.04 -5.99
C ALA A 22 5.85 1.66 -5.45
N THR A 23 6.77 0.83 -4.97
CA THR A 23 8.09 1.27 -4.49
C THR A 23 8.90 1.96 -5.58
N ALA A 24 8.94 1.40 -6.80
CA ALA A 24 9.61 2.03 -7.94
C ALA A 24 9.00 3.39 -8.29
N SER A 25 7.66 3.50 -8.29
CA SER A 25 6.94 4.74 -8.57
C SER A 25 7.16 5.81 -7.48
N LEU A 26 7.21 5.40 -6.20
CA LEU A 26 7.56 6.28 -5.08
C LEU A 26 9.01 6.77 -5.22
N ALA A 27 9.96 5.86 -5.49
CA ALA A 27 11.37 6.17 -5.67
C ALA A 27 11.59 7.16 -6.83
N GLN A 28 10.98 6.93 -8.00
CA GLN A 28 11.10 7.83 -9.15
C GLN A 28 10.63 9.25 -8.83
N ARG A 29 9.53 9.39 -8.08
CA ARG A 29 8.99 10.69 -7.66
C ARG A 29 9.89 11.38 -6.61
N LEU A 30 10.52 10.60 -5.72
CA LEU A 30 11.51 11.09 -4.77
C LEU A 30 12.78 11.58 -5.48
N GLU A 31 13.33 10.79 -6.39
CA GLU A 31 14.50 11.17 -7.20
C GLU A 31 14.24 12.43 -8.02
N ALA A 32 13.07 12.54 -8.66
CA ALA A 32 12.65 13.74 -9.39
C ALA A 32 12.55 14.98 -8.47
N ALA A 33 12.33 14.80 -7.18
CA ALA A 33 12.34 15.85 -6.16
C ALA A 33 13.71 16.05 -5.47
N GLY A 34 14.77 15.43 -6.00
CA GLY A 34 16.15 15.59 -5.52
C GLY A 34 16.51 14.72 -4.32
N TYR A 35 15.75 13.66 -4.03
CA TYR A 35 16.15 12.67 -3.03
C TYR A 35 17.23 11.74 -3.60
N GLN A 36 18.23 11.44 -2.79
CA GLN A 36 19.30 10.53 -3.13
C GLN A 36 19.00 9.12 -2.61
N ARG A 37 19.13 8.10 -3.47
CA ARG A 37 19.10 6.71 -3.03
C ARG A 37 20.28 6.39 -2.12
N LEU A 38 20.01 5.78 -0.98
CA LEU A 38 20.98 5.15 -0.10
C LEU A 38 20.87 3.63 -0.23
N ASP A 39 22.01 2.96 -0.23
CA ASP A 39 22.09 1.51 -0.18
C ASP A 39 22.31 1.05 1.27
N GLU A 40 21.53 0.07 1.74
CA GLU A 40 21.65 -0.41 3.12
C GLU A 40 23.02 -1.05 3.41
N ARG A 41 23.74 -1.50 2.39
CA ARG A 41 25.04 -2.17 2.51
C ARG A 41 26.20 -1.20 2.66
N ASP A 42 26.02 0.05 2.25
CA ASP A 42 27.05 1.08 2.26
C ASP A 42 27.03 1.89 3.55
N SER A 43 28.16 2.51 3.90
CA SER A 43 28.17 3.56 4.93
C SER A 43 27.43 4.81 4.42
N TRP A 44 26.68 5.47 5.30
CA TRP A 44 25.91 6.66 4.93
C TRP A 44 26.60 7.94 5.40
N ALA A 45 26.75 8.90 4.48
CA ALA A 45 27.20 10.25 4.78
C ALA A 45 26.02 11.21 4.63
N THR A 46 25.17 11.28 5.65
CA THR A 46 24.00 12.15 5.66
C THR A 46 24.35 13.54 6.20
N VAL A 47 23.70 14.58 5.68
CA VAL A 47 23.92 15.97 6.11
C VAL A 47 22.59 16.65 6.48
N PRO A 48 22.60 17.64 7.39
CA PRO A 48 21.42 18.46 7.67
C PRO A 48 20.83 19.09 6.39
N GLY A 49 19.51 19.05 6.25
CA GLY A 49 18.81 19.47 5.02
C GLY A 49 18.85 18.45 3.87
N GLY A 50 19.57 17.33 4.03
CA GLY A 50 19.67 16.27 3.03
C GLY A 50 18.36 15.52 2.82
N ARG A 51 18.17 15.00 1.60
CA ARG A 51 16.99 14.26 1.17
C ARG A 51 17.44 12.89 0.67
N TYR A 52 16.94 11.84 1.30
CA TYR A 52 17.40 10.48 1.09
C TYR A 52 16.24 9.51 1.01
N TYR A 53 16.42 8.40 0.31
CA TYR A 53 15.52 7.27 0.48
C TYR A 53 16.28 5.96 0.40
N VAL A 54 15.72 4.93 1.02
CA VAL A 54 16.28 3.58 1.03
C VAL A 54 15.16 2.59 0.72
N THR A 55 15.49 1.54 -0.04
CA THR A 55 14.57 0.44 -0.33
C THR A 55 15.08 -0.85 0.29
N ARG A 56 14.15 -1.72 0.68
CA ARG A 56 14.44 -3.10 1.07
C ARG A 56 13.52 -4.04 0.32
N ASN A 57 14.09 -5.13 -0.20
CA ASN A 57 13.41 -6.06 -1.10
C ASN A 57 12.84 -5.41 -2.39
N ASP A 58 13.14 -4.14 -2.64
CA ASP A 58 12.50 -3.30 -3.67
C ASP A 58 10.97 -3.24 -3.58
N SER A 59 10.39 -3.65 -2.45
CA SER A 59 8.95 -3.60 -2.18
C SER A 59 8.58 -2.73 -0.98
N SER A 60 9.55 -2.32 -0.17
CA SER A 60 9.36 -1.33 0.88
C SER A 60 10.33 -0.17 0.73
N ILE A 61 9.91 1.01 1.18
CA ILE A 61 10.66 2.25 1.01
C ILE A 61 10.55 3.15 2.23
N ILE A 62 11.68 3.72 2.64
CA ILE A 62 11.75 4.78 3.64
C ILE A 62 12.35 6.01 2.98
N ALA A 63 11.59 7.11 2.95
CA ALA A 63 12.06 8.42 2.51
C ALA A 63 12.31 9.33 3.71
N ILE A 64 13.45 10.01 3.72
CA ILE A 64 13.96 10.81 4.83
C ILE A 64 14.27 12.20 4.30
N LYS A 65 13.68 13.21 4.92
CA LYS A 65 14.13 14.60 4.81
C LYS A 65 14.75 14.98 6.15
N LEU A 66 16.07 15.10 6.20
CA LEU A 66 16.75 15.56 7.41
C LEU A 66 16.52 17.05 7.60
N GLY A 67 16.05 17.41 8.78
CA GLY A 67 15.87 18.81 9.18
C GLY A 67 17.19 19.57 9.30
N LYS A 68 17.09 20.87 9.52
CA LYS A 68 18.23 21.67 10.01
C LYS A 68 18.41 21.52 11.53
N LEU A 69 17.30 21.30 12.24
CA LEU A 69 17.32 20.96 13.65
C LEU A 69 17.66 19.48 13.82
N SER A 70 18.59 19.17 14.73
CA SER A 70 18.95 17.79 15.04
C SER A 70 17.71 17.01 15.51
N PRO A 71 17.49 15.77 15.03
CA PRO A 71 16.42 14.90 15.54
C PRO A 71 16.46 14.72 17.06
N LEU A 72 17.65 14.81 17.67
CA LEU A 72 17.79 14.71 19.13
C LEU A 72 17.05 15.83 19.88
N LEU A 73 16.90 17.00 19.26
CA LEU A 73 16.21 18.15 19.84
C LEU A 73 14.75 18.22 19.37
N GLY A 74 14.53 18.07 18.06
CA GLY A 74 13.22 18.25 17.42
C GLY A 74 12.38 16.98 17.32
N GLY A 75 12.95 15.81 17.54
CA GLY A 75 12.32 14.52 17.23
C GLY A 75 12.15 14.29 15.73
N ILE A 76 11.34 13.30 15.38
CA ILE A 76 11.04 12.90 14.01
C ILE A 76 9.53 12.92 13.78
N ARG A 77 9.09 13.49 12.66
CA ARG A 77 7.72 13.41 12.18
C ARG A 77 7.61 12.24 11.20
N MET A 78 6.98 11.15 11.62
CA MET A 78 6.89 9.94 10.81
C MET A 78 5.48 9.75 10.27
N VAL A 79 5.34 9.47 8.98
CA VAL A 79 4.10 8.94 8.40
C VAL A 79 4.37 7.52 7.96
N GLY A 80 3.56 6.58 8.43
CA GLY A 80 3.59 5.19 7.98
C GLY A 80 2.40 4.87 7.07
N ALA A 81 2.65 4.07 6.04
CA ALA A 81 1.64 3.43 5.18
C ALA A 81 2.16 2.06 4.73
N HIS A 82 1.44 1.37 3.85
CA HIS A 82 1.93 0.12 3.23
C HIS A 82 1.69 0.06 1.72
N THR A 83 2.60 -0.63 1.04
CA THR A 83 2.69 -0.73 -0.42
C THR A 83 1.91 -1.90 -1.00
N ASP A 84 1.52 -2.86 -0.16
CA ASP A 84 0.77 -4.03 -0.58
C ASP A 84 -0.73 -3.86 -0.42
N SER A 85 -1.43 -4.72 -1.15
CA SER A 85 -2.89 -4.85 -1.17
C SER A 85 -3.23 -6.32 -1.39
N PRO A 86 -4.41 -6.79 -0.96
CA PRO A 86 -4.83 -8.16 -1.20
C PRO A 86 -4.96 -8.44 -2.69
N CYS A 87 -4.42 -9.58 -3.13
CA CYS A 87 -4.38 -9.94 -4.55
C CYS A 87 -4.29 -11.45 -4.79
N LEU A 88 -4.25 -11.85 -6.06
CA LEU A 88 -3.99 -13.23 -6.47
C LEU A 88 -2.57 -13.32 -7.02
N ARG A 89 -1.70 -14.10 -6.37
CA ARG A 89 -0.31 -14.29 -6.78
C ARG A 89 -0.10 -15.62 -7.49
N VAL A 90 0.76 -15.65 -8.50
CA VAL A 90 1.04 -16.86 -9.29
C VAL A 90 1.88 -17.84 -8.48
N LYS A 91 1.49 -19.13 -8.48
CA LYS A 91 2.26 -20.19 -7.80
C LYS A 91 3.61 -20.47 -8.46
N PRO A 92 4.60 -21.05 -7.74
CA PRO A 92 5.92 -21.37 -8.31
C PRO A 92 5.90 -22.43 -9.44
N GLN A 93 4.90 -23.33 -9.41
CA GLN A 93 4.59 -24.31 -10.47
C GLN A 93 3.12 -24.14 -10.87
N PRO A 94 2.81 -23.15 -11.72
CA PRO A 94 1.45 -22.66 -11.87
C PRO A 94 0.68 -23.34 -13.00
N GLU A 95 1.33 -24.02 -13.93
CA GLU A 95 0.68 -24.47 -15.16
C GLU A 95 -0.41 -25.50 -14.87
N LEU A 96 -1.64 -25.15 -15.23
CA LEU A 96 -2.79 -26.03 -15.20
C LEU A 96 -3.36 -26.10 -16.62
N GLN A 97 -3.38 -27.29 -17.21
CA GLN A 97 -4.00 -27.52 -18.51
C GLN A 97 -5.20 -28.43 -18.38
N ARG A 98 -6.40 -27.89 -18.60
CA ARG A 98 -7.67 -28.61 -18.43
C ARG A 98 -8.67 -28.13 -19.47
N GLN A 99 -9.41 -29.07 -20.06
CA GLN A 99 -10.50 -28.76 -21.00
C GLN A 99 -10.07 -27.86 -22.18
N GLY A 100 -8.81 -27.99 -22.65
CA GLY A 100 -8.26 -27.18 -23.75
C GLY A 100 -7.84 -25.76 -23.35
N PHE A 101 -7.76 -25.44 -22.06
CA PHE A 101 -7.31 -24.13 -21.57
C PHE A 101 -6.00 -24.23 -20.79
N LEU A 102 -5.15 -23.22 -20.98
CA LEU A 102 -4.05 -22.90 -20.07
C LEU A 102 -4.58 -21.98 -18.97
N GLN A 103 -4.40 -22.41 -17.73
CA GLN A 103 -4.63 -21.63 -16.53
C GLN A 103 -3.36 -21.53 -15.70
N LEU A 104 -3.29 -20.52 -14.83
CA LEU A 104 -2.27 -20.43 -13.80
C LEU A 104 -2.88 -20.66 -12.42
N GLY A 105 -2.31 -21.60 -11.67
CA GLY A 105 -2.61 -21.78 -10.26
C GLY A 105 -2.18 -20.54 -9.47
N VAL A 106 -3.06 -20.08 -8.58
CA VAL A 106 -2.83 -18.88 -7.77
C VAL A 106 -2.91 -19.15 -6.28
N GLU A 107 -2.28 -18.28 -5.50
CA GLU A 107 -2.42 -18.12 -4.06
C GLU A 107 -3.18 -16.83 -3.78
N VAL A 108 -4.06 -16.85 -2.78
CA VAL A 108 -4.69 -15.64 -2.26
C VAL A 108 -3.71 -14.98 -1.31
N TYR A 109 -3.30 -13.76 -1.64
CA TYR A 109 -2.47 -12.91 -0.80
C TYR A 109 -3.35 -11.92 -0.05
N GLY A 110 -3.20 -11.85 1.28
CA GLY A 110 -4.00 -10.98 2.14
C GLY A 110 -5.47 -11.37 2.26
N GLY A 111 -6.27 -10.51 2.89
CA GLY A 111 -7.70 -10.72 3.15
C GLY A 111 -8.62 -10.38 1.98
N ALA A 112 -8.32 -10.84 0.75
CA ALA A 112 -9.02 -10.43 -0.46
C ALA A 112 -10.52 -10.81 -0.46
N LEU A 113 -11.39 -9.87 -0.87
CA LEU A 113 -12.75 -10.21 -1.27
C LEU A 113 -12.69 -10.95 -2.60
N LEU A 114 -13.01 -12.25 -2.60
CA LEU A 114 -12.78 -13.13 -3.77
C LEU A 114 -13.76 -12.89 -4.91
N ALA A 115 -15.06 -12.69 -4.62
CA ALA A 115 -16.08 -12.56 -5.66
C ALA A 115 -15.83 -11.41 -6.66
N PRO A 116 -15.37 -10.21 -6.24
CA PRO A 116 -15.02 -9.13 -7.17
C PRO A 116 -13.95 -9.44 -8.22
N TRP A 117 -13.09 -10.45 -8.02
CA TRP A 117 -12.04 -10.84 -8.97
C TRP A 117 -12.57 -11.61 -10.18
N PHE A 118 -13.78 -12.17 -10.08
CA PHE A 118 -14.42 -12.85 -11.20
C PHE A 118 -14.87 -11.85 -12.27
N ASP A 119 -14.85 -12.30 -13.53
CA ASP A 119 -15.28 -11.56 -14.72
C ASP A 119 -14.57 -10.20 -14.90
N ARG A 120 -13.29 -10.15 -14.51
CA ARG A 120 -12.41 -9.00 -14.70
C ARG A 120 -11.40 -9.26 -15.81
N ASP A 121 -11.09 -8.19 -16.54
CA ASP A 121 -9.99 -8.15 -17.51
C ASP A 121 -8.68 -8.00 -16.75
N LEU A 122 -8.03 -9.12 -16.45
CA LEU A 122 -6.84 -9.17 -15.61
C LEU A 122 -5.56 -9.12 -16.45
N SER A 123 -4.57 -8.39 -15.97
CA SER A 123 -3.18 -8.51 -16.41
C SER A 123 -2.31 -9.01 -15.27
N LEU A 124 -1.00 -9.11 -15.52
CA LEU A 124 -0.03 -9.68 -14.61
C LEU A 124 1.21 -8.79 -14.55
N ALA A 125 1.68 -8.50 -13.34
CA ALA A 125 2.88 -7.72 -13.12
C ALA A 125 3.65 -8.23 -11.90
N GLY A 126 4.92 -7.88 -11.79
CA GLY A 126 5.72 -8.14 -10.60
C GLY A 126 7.20 -8.29 -10.92
N ARG A 127 7.91 -9.03 -10.07
CA ARG A 127 9.36 -9.24 -10.20
C ARG A 127 9.66 -10.61 -10.79
N VAL A 128 10.59 -10.66 -11.74
CA VAL A 128 11.16 -11.91 -12.26
C VAL A 128 12.64 -11.94 -11.90
N THR A 129 13.09 -13.06 -11.35
CA THR A 129 14.49 -13.33 -11.03
C THR A 129 15.02 -14.38 -11.99
N PHE A 130 16.09 -14.05 -12.70
CA PHE A 130 16.61 -14.85 -13.81
C PHE A 130 18.14 -14.88 -13.80
N ARG A 131 18.70 -15.84 -14.54
CA ARG A 131 20.13 -15.86 -14.82
C ARG A 131 20.41 -15.27 -16.20
N ARG A 132 21.41 -14.41 -16.29
CA ARG A 132 21.96 -13.88 -17.54
C ARG A 132 23.47 -13.79 -17.42
N ASP A 133 24.19 -14.25 -18.45
CA ASP A 133 25.66 -14.17 -18.50
C ASP A 133 26.33 -14.75 -17.22
N GLY A 134 25.71 -15.81 -16.66
CA GLY A 134 26.16 -16.46 -15.42
C GLY A 134 25.84 -15.74 -14.11
N LYS A 135 25.16 -14.59 -14.13
CA LYS A 135 24.76 -13.82 -12.94
C LYS A 135 23.26 -13.90 -12.69
N VAL A 136 22.87 -13.83 -11.41
CA VAL A 136 21.47 -13.73 -11.00
C VAL A 136 21.09 -12.27 -10.91
N GLU A 137 20.02 -11.92 -11.61
CA GLU A 137 19.47 -10.57 -11.68
C GLU A 137 17.95 -10.62 -11.49
N SER A 138 17.35 -9.48 -11.17
CA SER A 138 15.90 -9.34 -11.06
C SER A 138 15.44 -8.12 -11.85
N GLN A 139 14.29 -8.24 -12.51
CA GLN A 139 13.67 -7.17 -13.29
C GLN A 139 12.17 -7.16 -13.06
N LEU A 140 11.58 -5.96 -13.04
CA LEU A 140 10.13 -5.82 -13.01
C LEU A 140 9.55 -6.02 -14.41
N ILE A 141 8.43 -6.73 -14.51
CA ILE A 141 7.64 -6.84 -15.73
C ILE A 141 6.22 -6.40 -15.47
N ASP A 142 5.57 -5.91 -16.52
CA ASP A 142 4.13 -5.67 -16.56
C ASP A 142 3.60 -5.99 -17.95
N PHE A 143 2.76 -7.02 -18.04
CA PHE A 143 2.16 -7.44 -19.31
C PHE A 143 1.25 -6.35 -19.91
N LYS A 144 0.64 -5.51 -19.08
CA LYS A 144 -0.31 -4.40 -19.41
C LYS A 144 -1.58 -4.79 -20.13
N LEU A 145 -1.50 -5.70 -21.11
CA LEU A 145 -2.64 -6.24 -21.83
C LEU A 145 -3.48 -7.13 -20.90
N PRO A 146 -4.82 -7.14 -21.06
CA PRO A 146 -5.69 -8.05 -20.32
C PRO A 146 -5.52 -9.48 -20.85
N ILE A 147 -4.57 -10.20 -20.27
CA ILE A 147 -4.15 -11.55 -20.69
C ILE A 147 -4.86 -12.67 -19.92
N ALA A 148 -5.69 -12.35 -18.92
CA ALA A 148 -6.31 -13.33 -18.07
C ALA A 148 -7.74 -12.95 -17.64
N VAL A 149 -8.54 -13.96 -17.31
CA VAL A 149 -9.89 -13.79 -16.75
C VAL A 149 -10.22 -14.96 -15.82
N ILE A 150 -10.97 -14.69 -14.74
CA ILE A 150 -11.57 -15.71 -13.87
C ILE A 150 -13.08 -15.73 -14.15
N PRO A 151 -13.59 -16.59 -15.05
CA PRO A 151 -14.99 -16.55 -15.42
C PRO A 151 -15.89 -17.10 -14.32
N ASN A 152 -17.02 -16.43 -14.04
CA ASN A 152 -18.09 -17.02 -13.25
C ASN A 152 -18.69 -18.26 -13.93
N LEU A 153 -19.20 -19.19 -13.12
CA LEU A 153 -20.09 -20.22 -13.62
C LEU A 153 -21.44 -19.60 -13.98
N ALA A 154 -21.95 -19.89 -15.18
CA ALA A 154 -23.25 -19.39 -15.61
C ALA A 154 -24.38 -19.77 -14.62
N ILE A 155 -25.25 -18.82 -14.29
CA ILE A 155 -26.36 -19.00 -13.35
C ILE A 155 -27.31 -20.18 -13.71
N HIS A 156 -27.39 -20.54 -14.99
CA HIS A 156 -28.17 -21.71 -15.44
C HIS A 156 -27.64 -23.04 -14.86
N LEU A 157 -26.34 -23.09 -14.56
CA LEU A 157 -25.63 -24.22 -13.96
C LEU A 157 -25.38 -24.03 -12.45
N ASN A 158 -25.61 -22.81 -11.92
CA ASN A 158 -25.62 -22.50 -10.50
C ASN A 158 -26.86 -21.65 -10.15
N ARG A 159 -28.03 -22.30 -10.07
CA ARG A 159 -29.32 -21.60 -9.94
C ARG A 159 -29.47 -20.80 -8.64
N THR A 160 -28.72 -21.16 -7.61
CA THR A 160 -28.72 -20.53 -6.29
C THR A 160 -27.54 -19.56 -6.11
N ALA A 161 -26.84 -19.16 -7.18
CA ALA A 161 -25.67 -18.27 -7.09
C ALA A 161 -25.94 -16.98 -6.29
N ASN A 162 -27.14 -16.41 -6.41
CA ASN A 162 -27.56 -15.19 -5.72
C ASN A 162 -27.88 -15.40 -4.23
N GLU A 163 -27.99 -16.64 -3.76
CA GLU A 163 -28.10 -16.97 -2.33
C GLU A 163 -26.71 -16.98 -1.64
N GLY A 164 -25.63 -16.95 -2.45
CA GLY A 164 -24.25 -17.03 -2.00
C GLY A 164 -23.71 -18.46 -1.94
N TRP A 165 -22.41 -18.61 -2.15
CA TRP A 165 -21.69 -19.87 -1.95
C TRP A 165 -20.27 -19.60 -1.42
N GLN A 166 -19.65 -20.62 -0.83
CA GLN A 166 -18.23 -20.53 -0.48
C GLN A 166 -17.40 -20.76 -1.74
N ILE A 167 -16.80 -19.68 -2.24
CA ILE A 167 -15.83 -19.74 -3.34
C ILE A 167 -14.62 -20.55 -2.87
N ASN A 168 -14.30 -21.63 -3.57
CA ASN A 168 -13.09 -22.41 -3.28
C ASN A 168 -11.87 -21.79 -3.98
N PRO A 169 -10.90 -21.21 -3.24
CA PRO A 169 -9.78 -20.50 -3.85
C PRO A 169 -8.85 -21.42 -4.67
N GLN A 170 -8.81 -22.71 -4.37
CA GLN A 170 -7.94 -23.67 -5.07
C GLN A 170 -8.53 -24.11 -6.42
N THR A 171 -9.85 -24.16 -6.55
CA THR A 171 -10.51 -24.70 -7.76
C THR A 171 -11.21 -23.65 -8.61
N GLU A 172 -11.60 -22.50 -8.04
CA GLU A 172 -12.43 -21.51 -8.73
C GLU A 172 -11.67 -20.21 -9.09
N LEU A 173 -10.49 -19.96 -8.52
CA LEU A 173 -9.68 -18.77 -8.80
C LEU A 173 -8.59 -18.89 -9.87
N PRO A 174 -8.09 -20.08 -10.30
CA PRO A 174 -7.10 -20.14 -11.36
C PRO A 174 -7.56 -19.42 -12.64
N PRO A 175 -6.93 -18.30 -13.06
CA PRO A 175 -7.37 -17.55 -14.23
C PRO A 175 -7.07 -18.31 -15.51
N ILE A 176 -7.92 -18.15 -16.52
CA ILE A 176 -7.70 -18.64 -17.89
C ILE A 176 -6.85 -17.60 -18.64
N LEU A 177 -5.78 -18.05 -19.30
CA LEU A 177 -4.89 -17.18 -20.09
C LEU A 177 -5.02 -17.42 -21.60
N ALA A 178 -5.13 -18.69 -22.00
CA ALA A 178 -5.12 -19.07 -23.41
C ALA A 178 -5.86 -20.39 -23.65
N GLN A 179 -6.20 -20.64 -24.91
CA GLN A 179 -6.56 -21.97 -25.39
C GLN A 179 -5.32 -22.70 -25.89
N VAL A 180 -5.23 -23.99 -25.62
CA VAL A 180 -4.13 -24.86 -26.07
C VAL A 180 -4.68 -25.99 -26.94
N ALA A 181 -3.97 -26.30 -28.03
CA ALA A 181 -4.35 -27.37 -28.95
C ALA A 181 -3.63 -28.67 -28.61
N GLY A 182 -4.39 -29.76 -28.44
CA GLY A 182 -3.82 -31.08 -28.16
C GLY A 182 -3.06 -31.14 -26.83
N ASP A 183 -1.94 -31.86 -26.82
CA ASP A 183 -1.10 -32.09 -25.64
C ASP A 183 0.10 -31.11 -25.54
N GLU A 184 0.02 -29.94 -26.18
CA GLU A 184 1.09 -28.95 -26.13
C GLU A 184 1.30 -28.41 -24.72
N ARG A 185 2.44 -28.74 -24.11
CA ARG A 185 2.82 -28.22 -22.80
C ARG A 185 3.35 -26.80 -22.96
N VAL A 186 2.65 -25.85 -22.34
CA VAL A 186 3.10 -24.48 -22.22
C VAL A 186 3.99 -24.36 -20.99
N ASP A 187 5.13 -23.71 -21.14
CA ASP A 187 6.06 -23.39 -20.06
C ASP A 187 5.89 -21.91 -19.70
N PHE A 188 5.40 -21.63 -18.49
CA PHE A 188 5.19 -20.26 -18.04
C PHE A 188 6.51 -19.49 -17.90
N ARG A 189 7.60 -20.15 -17.53
CA ARG A 189 8.92 -19.50 -17.44
C ARG A 189 9.42 -19.07 -18.82
N ALA A 190 9.11 -19.82 -19.88
CA ALA A 190 9.40 -19.40 -21.25
C ALA A 190 8.61 -18.13 -21.63
N LEU A 191 7.34 -18.02 -21.24
CA LEU A 191 6.54 -16.80 -21.44
C LEU A 191 7.14 -15.59 -20.70
N LEU A 192 7.69 -15.79 -19.50
CA LEU A 192 8.38 -14.73 -18.76
C LEU A 192 9.69 -14.30 -19.43
N THR A 193 10.45 -15.24 -19.98
CA THR A 193 11.64 -14.91 -20.80
C THR A 193 11.26 -14.05 -22.00
N GLU A 194 10.18 -14.38 -22.71
CA GLU A 194 9.68 -13.57 -23.82
C GLU A 194 9.24 -12.17 -23.37
N GLN A 195 8.57 -12.07 -22.21
CA GLN A 195 8.15 -10.78 -21.68
C GLN A 195 9.35 -9.90 -21.30
N LEU A 196 10.38 -10.47 -20.67
CA LEU A 196 11.64 -9.77 -20.38
C LEU A 196 12.30 -9.23 -21.65
N ALA A 197 12.33 -10.02 -22.72
CA ALA A 197 12.86 -9.60 -24.01
C ALA A 197 12.02 -8.49 -24.64
N ARG A 198 10.69 -8.60 -24.61
CA ARG A 198 9.77 -7.61 -25.17
C ARG A 198 9.83 -6.26 -24.46
N GLU A 199 9.90 -6.26 -23.13
CA GLU A 199 9.80 -5.05 -22.33
C GLU A 199 11.16 -4.36 -22.11
N HIS A 200 12.24 -5.13 -22.00
CA HIS A 200 13.55 -4.62 -21.58
C HIS A 200 14.71 -4.97 -22.52
N ASP A 201 14.47 -5.67 -23.64
CA ASP A 201 15.52 -6.21 -24.52
C ASP A 201 16.53 -7.09 -23.77
N LEU A 202 16.05 -7.81 -22.74
CA LEU A 202 16.85 -8.72 -21.92
C LEU A 202 16.65 -10.17 -22.37
N ASN A 203 17.74 -10.83 -22.77
CA ASN A 203 17.76 -12.26 -23.06
C ASN A 203 18.25 -13.02 -21.83
N ALA A 204 17.32 -13.61 -21.06
CA ALA A 204 17.66 -14.46 -19.93
C ALA A 204 18.11 -15.85 -20.42
N ASP A 205 19.15 -16.42 -19.79
CA ASP A 205 19.54 -17.82 -19.98
C ASP A 205 18.43 -18.75 -19.48
N VAL A 206 17.84 -18.38 -18.33
CA VAL A 206 16.78 -19.12 -17.65
C VAL A 206 16.09 -18.21 -16.63
N VAL A 207 14.76 -18.24 -16.58
CA VAL A 207 13.99 -17.68 -15.47
C VAL A 207 14.05 -18.65 -14.29
N LEU A 208 14.51 -18.18 -13.14
CA LEU A 208 14.67 -19.00 -11.94
C LEU A 208 13.36 -19.01 -11.16
N ASP A 209 12.91 -17.84 -10.73
CA ASP A 209 11.72 -17.63 -9.90
C ASP A 209 11.08 -16.27 -10.16
N TYR A 210 9.90 -16.05 -9.59
CA TYR A 210 9.13 -14.83 -9.79
C TYR A 210 8.14 -14.59 -8.64
N GLU A 211 7.74 -13.34 -8.50
CA GLU A 211 6.68 -12.87 -7.60
C GLU A 211 5.74 -11.98 -8.40
N LEU A 212 4.66 -12.59 -8.92
CA LEU A 212 3.74 -11.94 -9.86
C LEU A 212 2.33 -11.90 -9.28
N SER A 213 1.69 -10.75 -9.38
CA SER A 213 0.32 -10.49 -8.94
C SER A 213 -0.58 -10.21 -10.14
N PHE A 214 -1.74 -10.84 -10.17
CA PHE A 214 -2.81 -10.42 -11.06
C PHE A 214 -3.37 -9.07 -10.61
N TYR A 215 -3.80 -8.25 -11.57
CA TYR A 215 -4.42 -6.96 -11.30
C TYR A 215 -5.46 -6.61 -12.36
N ASP A 216 -6.47 -5.81 -11.98
CA ASP A 216 -7.48 -5.28 -12.91
C ASP A 216 -6.87 -4.25 -13.87
N THR A 217 -7.05 -4.45 -15.17
CA THR A 217 -6.61 -3.48 -16.20
C THR A 217 -7.51 -2.24 -16.26
N GLN A 218 -8.68 -2.26 -15.60
CA GLN A 218 -9.56 -1.10 -15.53
C GLN A 218 -8.94 0.02 -14.68
N ASP A 219 -8.52 1.10 -15.36
CA ASP A 219 -7.96 2.29 -14.72
C ASP A 219 -8.84 2.84 -13.55
N ALA A 220 -8.16 3.45 -12.59
CA ALA A 220 -8.80 4.25 -11.56
C ALA A 220 -9.55 5.43 -12.20
N ALA A 221 -10.73 5.78 -11.67
CA ALA A 221 -11.56 6.82 -12.26
C ALA A 221 -12.32 7.64 -11.22
N LEU A 222 -12.53 8.92 -11.51
CA LEU A 222 -13.54 9.73 -10.85
C LEU A 222 -14.93 9.26 -11.31
N ILE A 223 -15.82 9.00 -10.36
CA ILE A 223 -17.20 8.55 -10.61
C ILE A 223 -18.20 9.30 -9.73
N GLY A 224 -19.49 9.09 -10.00
CA GLY A 224 -20.60 9.78 -9.32
C GLY A 224 -21.11 10.97 -10.11
N LEU A 225 -22.35 11.37 -9.86
CA LEU A 225 -23.05 12.42 -10.63
C LEU A 225 -22.25 13.73 -10.69
N ASN A 226 -21.53 14.07 -9.62
CA ASN A 226 -20.71 15.28 -9.53
C ASN A 226 -19.19 14.99 -9.45
N GLY A 227 -18.76 13.76 -9.75
CA GLY A 227 -17.37 13.33 -9.53
C GLY A 227 -17.00 13.25 -8.05
N ASP A 228 -17.96 12.84 -7.22
CA ASP A 228 -17.84 12.81 -5.75
C ASP A 228 -16.89 11.72 -5.24
N PHE A 229 -16.54 10.73 -6.08
CA PHE A 229 -15.80 9.54 -5.66
C PHE A 229 -14.66 9.17 -6.60
N ILE A 230 -13.67 8.45 -6.08
CA ILE A 230 -12.64 7.76 -6.86
C ILE A 230 -12.85 6.26 -6.67
N ALA A 231 -13.00 5.53 -7.78
CA ALA A 231 -13.06 4.07 -7.79
C ALA A 231 -11.77 3.50 -8.37
N ALA A 232 -11.09 2.63 -7.62
CA ALA A 232 -9.81 2.07 -8.03
C ALA A 232 -9.48 0.78 -7.29
N ALA A 233 -8.63 -0.05 -7.89
CA ALA A 233 -7.91 -1.10 -7.17
C ALA A 233 -6.87 -0.46 -6.23
N ARG A 234 -6.59 -1.10 -5.10
CA ARG A 234 -5.44 -0.79 -4.22
C ARG A 234 -5.48 0.62 -3.61
N LEU A 235 -6.67 1.23 -3.47
CA LEU A 235 -6.78 2.42 -2.62
C LEU A 235 -6.25 2.09 -1.23
N ASP A 236 -6.56 0.88 -0.75
CA ASP A 236 -5.91 0.26 0.39
C ASP A 236 -4.56 -0.37 0.00
N ASN A 237 -3.41 0.21 0.31
CA ASN A 237 -3.21 1.50 0.98
C ASN A 237 -2.30 2.46 0.19
N LEU A 238 -2.30 2.30 -1.14
CA LEU A 238 -1.56 3.20 -2.03
C LEU A 238 -2.11 4.64 -1.98
N LEU A 239 -3.35 4.83 -1.55
CA LEU A 239 -3.92 6.16 -1.26
C LEU A 239 -3.08 6.89 -0.19
N SER A 240 -2.77 6.23 0.92
CA SER A 240 -1.97 6.83 2.00
C SER A 240 -0.50 6.93 1.64
N CYS A 241 0.07 5.97 0.89
CA CYS A 241 1.42 6.08 0.34
C CYS A 241 1.56 7.35 -0.51
N TYR A 242 0.63 7.56 -1.43
CA TYR A 242 0.62 8.74 -2.29
C TYR A 242 0.41 10.04 -1.48
N ALA A 243 -0.54 10.05 -0.54
CA ALA A 243 -0.80 11.22 0.30
C ALA A 243 0.43 11.59 1.17
N GLY A 244 1.07 10.61 1.79
CA GLY A 244 2.29 10.78 2.57
C GLY A 244 3.45 11.31 1.72
N LEU A 245 3.62 10.79 0.50
CA LEU A 245 4.62 11.28 -0.44
C LEU A 245 4.35 12.75 -0.82
N GLN A 246 3.12 13.07 -1.24
CA GLN A 246 2.77 14.45 -1.62
C GLN A 246 2.99 15.44 -0.48
N ALA A 247 2.63 15.05 0.75
CA ALA A 247 2.87 15.85 1.94
C ALA A 247 4.36 16.03 2.23
N LEU A 248 5.16 14.96 2.15
CA LEU A 248 6.61 15.02 2.38
C LEU A 248 7.31 15.92 1.36
N LEU A 249 6.94 15.81 0.08
CA LEU A 249 7.50 16.63 -1.00
C LEU A 249 7.10 18.11 -0.87
N GLY A 250 5.85 18.37 -0.46
CA GLY A 250 5.32 19.73 -0.27
C GLY A 250 5.68 20.39 1.06
N ALA A 251 6.21 19.64 2.02
CA ALA A 251 6.61 20.19 3.32
C ALA A 251 7.90 21.01 3.19
N ASP A 252 7.78 22.34 3.27
CA ASP A 252 8.91 23.22 3.57
C ASP A 252 9.04 23.35 5.09
N SER A 253 10.06 22.70 5.65
CA SER A 253 10.21 22.47 7.09
C SER A 253 11.68 22.27 7.41
N ASP A 254 12.10 22.81 8.56
CA ASP A 254 13.40 22.56 9.18
C ASP A 254 13.39 21.31 10.09
N GLU A 255 12.25 20.62 10.19
CA GLU A 255 12.07 19.38 10.97
C GLU A 255 12.50 18.13 10.21
N THR A 256 12.93 17.10 10.93
CA THR A 256 13.22 15.80 10.34
C THR A 256 11.92 15.03 10.06
N CYS A 257 11.71 14.70 8.80
CA CYS A 257 10.49 14.07 8.31
C CYS A 257 10.81 12.71 7.70
N VAL A 258 9.99 11.71 8.00
CA VAL A 258 10.10 10.36 7.44
C VAL A 258 8.76 9.94 6.87
N LEU A 259 8.79 9.33 5.68
CA LEU A 259 7.72 8.50 5.14
C LEU A 259 8.23 7.07 5.11
N VAL A 260 7.51 6.14 5.71
CA VAL A 260 7.79 4.71 5.63
C VAL A 260 6.60 4.00 5.00
N CYS A 261 6.83 3.30 3.90
CA CYS A 261 5.85 2.49 3.22
C CYS A 261 6.34 1.03 3.24
N ASN A 262 5.74 0.21 4.09
CA ASN A 262 6.14 -1.18 4.32
C ASN A 262 5.38 -2.13 3.37
N ASP A 263 5.99 -3.26 3.06
CA ASP A 263 5.31 -4.38 2.40
C ASP A 263 4.72 -5.33 3.45
N HIS A 264 3.95 -6.33 3.02
CA HIS A 264 3.44 -7.42 3.86
C HIS A 264 2.49 -7.02 4.99
N GLU A 265 1.87 -5.84 4.95
CA GLU A 265 0.89 -5.45 5.96
C GLU A 265 -0.29 -6.42 6.01
N GLU A 266 -0.81 -6.77 4.83
CA GLU A 266 -2.01 -7.58 4.62
C GLU A 266 -1.88 -9.04 5.09
N VAL A 267 -0.66 -9.44 5.43
CA VAL A 267 -0.32 -10.77 5.94
C VAL A 267 0.31 -10.73 7.33
N GLY A 268 0.21 -9.59 8.03
CA GLY A 268 0.61 -9.42 9.43
C GLY A 268 1.97 -8.76 9.65
N SER A 269 2.58 -8.18 8.61
CA SER A 269 3.83 -7.39 8.65
C SER A 269 5.12 -8.12 9.07
N CYS A 270 5.05 -9.39 9.46
CA CYS A 270 6.19 -10.17 9.97
C CYS A 270 7.13 -10.60 8.82
N SER A 271 8.00 -9.69 8.38
CA SER A 271 9.00 -9.93 7.35
C SER A 271 10.18 -8.95 7.48
N ALA A 272 11.28 -9.20 6.78
CA ALA A 272 12.46 -8.32 6.84
C ALA A 272 12.19 -6.88 6.35
N CYS A 273 11.15 -6.67 5.53
CA CYS A 273 10.74 -5.39 4.93
C CYS A 273 9.37 -4.90 5.41
N GLY A 274 8.66 -5.68 6.24
CA GLY A 274 7.38 -5.29 6.80
C GLY A 274 7.51 -4.44 8.06
N ALA A 275 6.37 -3.95 8.57
CA ALA A 275 6.33 -3.11 9.76
C ALA A 275 6.74 -3.84 11.05
N ASP A 276 6.54 -5.16 11.12
CA ASP A 276 7.04 -6.06 12.18
C ASP A 276 8.43 -6.59 11.81
N GLY A 277 9.19 -5.73 11.14
CA GLY A 277 10.54 -5.97 10.65
C GLY A 277 11.48 -4.87 11.11
N PRO A 278 12.81 -5.11 11.09
CA PRO A 278 13.75 -4.18 11.70
C PRO A 278 14.11 -3.00 10.78
N MET A 279 13.52 -2.88 9.59
CA MET A 279 13.94 -1.90 8.57
C MET A 279 13.88 -0.46 9.08
N LEU A 280 12.78 -0.07 9.70
CA LEU A 280 12.61 1.29 10.22
C LEU A 280 13.57 1.57 11.38
N GLU A 281 13.62 0.68 12.37
CA GLU A 281 14.52 0.81 13.51
C GLU A 281 15.99 0.97 13.07
N GLN A 282 16.47 0.06 12.22
CA GLN A 282 17.84 0.08 11.71
C GLN A 282 18.13 1.35 10.91
N THR A 283 17.17 1.83 10.11
CA THR A 283 17.32 3.08 9.37
C THR A 283 17.44 4.27 10.31
N LEU A 284 16.56 4.36 11.33
CA LEU A 284 16.59 5.47 12.29
C LEU A 284 17.85 5.45 13.16
N GLN A 285 18.30 4.29 13.62
CA GLN A 285 19.55 4.15 14.37
C GLN A 285 20.76 4.66 13.59
N ARG A 286 20.79 4.46 12.26
CA ARG A 286 21.86 4.96 11.39
C ARG A 286 21.82 6.46 11.14
N LEU A 287 20.70 7.13 11.41
CA LEU A 287 20.57 8.59 11.30
C LEU A 287 20.96 9.33 12.59
N LEU A 288 21.13 8.61 13.69
CA LEU A 288 21.37 9.17 15.01
C LEU A 288 22.78 8.82 15.53
N PRO A 289 23.39 9.68 16.37
CA PRO A 289 24.61 9.35 17.08
C PRO A 289 24.40 8.19 18.09
N GLU A 290 25.52 7.61 18.56
CA GLU A 290 25.51 6.45 19.47
C GLU A 290 24.99 6.78 20.88
N GLY A 291 24.49 5.76 21.59
CA GLY A 291 24.10 5.86 23.01
C GLY A 291 22.59 5.99 23.24
N ASP A 292 22.19 6.83 24.20
CA ASP A 292 20.79 7.04 24.57
C ASP A 292 20.03 8.00 23.62
N ASP A 293 20.73 8.56 22.64
CA ASP A 293 20.20 9.52 21.66
C ASP A 293 19.05 8.94 20.83
N TYR A 294 19.10 7.64 20.49
CA TYR A 294 17.99 6.96 19.82
C TYR A 294 16.71 7.03 20.65
N VAL A 295 16.78 6.60 21.91
CA VAL A 295 15.63 6.57 22.83
C VAL A 295 15.09 7.98 23.03
N ARG A 296 15.97 8.96 23.29
CA ARG A 296 15.58 10.37 23.50
C ARG A 296 14.93 10.97 22.26
N THR A 297 15.41 10.64 21.07
CA THR A 297 14.82 11.07 19.80
C THR A 297 13.44 10.47 19.60
N ILE A 298 13.28 9.16 19.83
CA ILE A 298 11.97 8.50 19.68
C ILE A 298 10.94 9.08 20.65
N GLN A 299 11.30 9.38 21.90
CA GLN A 299 10.38 10.00 22.86
C GLN A 299 9.96 11.43 22.47
N ARG A 300 10.75 12.11 21.63
CA ARG A 300 10.40 13.40 21.01
C ARG A 300 9.69 13.25 19.66
N SER A 301 9.48 12.03 19.19
CA SER A 301 8.90 11.73 17.89
C SER A 301 7.42 11.38 17.99
N LEU A 302 6.73 11.49 16.86
CA LEU A 302 5.35 11.04 16.68
C LEU A 302 5.23 10.33 15.33
N MET A 303 4.46 9.25 15.30
CA MET A 303 4.05 8.58 14.08
C MET A 303 2.57 8.82 13.79
N VAL A 304 2.27 9.20 12.55
CA VAL A 304 0.94 9.10 11.96
C VAL A 304 0.90 7.80 11.15
N SER A 305 0.24 6.78 11.68
CA SER A 305 -0.07 5.53 10.98
C SER A 305 -1.27 5.79 10.07
N ALA A 306 -1.02 5.93 8.77
CA ALA A 306 -2.01 6.29 7.77
C ALA A 306 -2.43 5.05 6.99
N ASP A 307 -3.65 4.60 7.24
CA ASP A 307 -4.25 3.44 6.62
C ASP A 307 -5.77 3.62 6.56
N ASN A 308 -6.41 3.20 5.47
CA ASN A 308 -7.81 3.50 5.19
C ASN A 308 -8.75 3.14 6.35
N ALA A 309 -9.86 3.86 6.43
CA ALA A 309 -10.91 3.67 7.42
C ALA A 309 -12.20 3.23 6.72
N HIS A 310 -13.12 2.61 7.45
CA HIS A 310 -14.39 2.19 6.87
C HIS A 310 -15.42 3.31 6.94
N GLY A 311 -15.87 3.82 5.80
CA GLY A 311 -17.04 4.69 5.75
C GLY A 311 -18.31 3.94 6.16
N VAL A 312 -19.31 4.63 6.71
CA VAL A 312 -20.63 4.03 6.99
C VAL A 312 -21.35 3.73 5.68
N HIS A 313 -21.48 2.44 5.36
CA HIS A 313 -22.05 2.02 4.09
C HIS A 313 -23.58 2.13 4.12
N PRO A 314 -24.24 2.85 3.21
CA PRO A 314 -25.68 3.11 3.30
C PRO A 314 -26.55 1.84 3.24
N ASN A 315 -26.11 0.80 2.53
CA ASN A 315 -26.82 -0.50 2.47
C ASN A 315 -26.49 -1.45 3.64
N TYR A 316 -25.52 -1.11 4.49
CA TYR A 316 -25.03 -1.95 5.60
C TYR A 316 -24.69 -1.10 6.82
N ALA A 317 -25.48 -0.05 7.09
CA ALA A 317 -25.16 0.94 8.11
C ALA A 317 -25.13 0.34 9.53
N ASP A 318 -25.81 -0.79 9.74
CA ASP A 318 -25.79 -1.56 10.96
C ASP A 318 -24.41 -2.15 11.29
N LYS A 319 -23.46 -2.18 10.35
CA LYS A 319 -22.08 -2.63 10.61
C LYS A 319 -21.21 -1.59 11.33
N HIS A 320 -21.69 -0.36 11.49
CA HIS A 320 -21.02 0.69 12.25
C HIS A 320 -21.67 0.94 13.60
N ASP A 321 -20.90 1.49 14.53
CA ASP A 321 -21.46 2.10 15.74
C ASP A 321 -22.28 3.34 15.37
N GLY A 322 -23.43 3.53 16.01
CA GLY A 322 -24.38 4.60 15.67
C GLY A 322 -23.83 6.02 15.81
N ASN A 323 -22.78 6.22 16.61
CA ASN A 323 -22.12 7.52 16.82
C ASN A 323 -20.78 7.66 16.08
N HIS A 324 -20.27 6.58 15.47
CA HIS A 324 -18.92 6.54 14.90
C HIS A 324 -18.92 5.94 13.49
N GLY A 325 -19.81 6.46 12.64
CA GLY A 325 -19.89 6.14 11.20
C GLY A 325 -19.25 7.23 10.34
N PRO A 326 -17.99 7.09 9.89
CA PRO A 326 -17.32 8.07 9.05
C PRO A 326 -18.03 8.25 7.69
N LYS A 327 -18.00 9.45 7.16
CA LYS A 327 -18.56 9.79 5.85
C LYS A 327 -17.43 10.08 4.86
N LEU A 328 -17.57 9.57 3.63
CA LEU A 328 -16.74 9.99 2.51
C LEU A 328 -16.89 11.50 2.28
N ASN A 329 -15.82 12.14 1.82
CA ASN A 329 -15.68 13.59 1.60
C ASN A 329 -15.80 14.46 2.86
N ALA A 330 -15.75 13.86 4.05
CA ALA A 330 -15.82 14.57 5.34
C ALA A 330 -14.48 14.54 6.11
N GLY A 331 -13.38 14.28 5.41
CA GLY A 331 -12.02 14.38 5.94
C GLY A 331 -11.51 13.13 6.65
N PRO A 332 -10.25 13.15 7.11
CA PRO A 332 -9.61 12.02 7.76
C PRO A 332 -10.33 11.57 9.02
N VAL A 333 -10.18 10.29 9.33
CA VAL A 333 -10.78 9.60 10.45
C VAL A 333 -9.70 9.25 11.45
N ILE A 334 -9.84 9.67 12.71
CA ILE A 334 -9.01 9.15 13.81
C ILE A 334 -9.59 7.79 14.23
N LYS A 335 -8.79 6.72 14.11
CA LYS A 335 -9.17 5.36 14.46
C LYS A 335 -8.79 5.07 15.92
N VAL A 336 -9.77 4.73 16.75
CA VAL A 336 -9.57 4.46 18.19
C VAL A 336 -9.98 3.04 18.51
N ASN A 337 -9.13 2.31 19.22
CA ASN A 337 -9.46 1.01 19.76
C ASN A 337 -8.64 0.73 21.04
N ASN A 338 -9.28 0.73 22.20
CA ASN A 338 -8.61 0.58 23.49
C ASN A 338 -7.96 -0.80 23.71
N ASN A 339 -8.24 -1.80 22.84
CA ASN A 339 -7.55 -3.09 22.84
C ASN A 339 -6.29 -3.05 21.94
N GLN A 340 -5.81 -1.86 21.58
CA GLN A 340 -4.60 -1.63 20.81
C GLN A 340 -4.60 -2.28 19.42
N ARG A 341 -5.78 -2.41 18.79
CA ARG A 341 -5.86 -2.65 17.33
C ARG A 341 -5.46 -1.41 16.52
N TYR A 342 -5.56 -0.25 17.16
CA TYR A 342 -5.03 1.03 16.74
C TYR A 342 -4.25 1.61 17.93
N ALA A 343 -3.10 2.24 17.69
CA ALA A 343 -2.20 2.75 18.73
C ALA A 343 -2.63 4.11 19.30
N THR A 344 -3.64 4.74 18.69
CA THR A 344 -4.19 6.03 19.08
C THR A 344 -4.56 6.09 20.57
N ASN A 345 -4.09 7.15 21.23
CA ASN A 345 -4.48 7.53 22.60
C ASN A 345 -4.98 8.99 22.66
N SER A 346 -5.31 9.50 23.84
CA SER A 346 -5.87 10.85 24.01
C SER A 346 -4.92 11.96 23.54
N GLU A 347 -3.62 11.86 23.82
CA GLU A 347 -2.64 12.89 23.45
C GLU A 347 -2.40 12.92 21.94
N THR A 348 -2.18 11.76 21.34
CA THR A 348 -1.91 11.62 19.91
C THR A 348 -3.14 11.98 19.06
N ALA A 349 -4.35 11.56 19.49
CA ALA A 349 -5.61 11.98 18.88
C ALA A 349 -5.87 13.49 19.07
N GLY A 350 -5.62 14.01 20.27
CA GLY A 350 -5.80 15.42 20.60
C GLY A 350 -4.93 16.32 19.75
N PHE A 351 -3.65 15.96 19.59
CA PHE A 351 -2.71 16.65 18.72
C PHE A 351 -3.15 16.62 17.25
N PHE A 352 -3.51 15.44 16.71
CA PHE A 352 -3.95 15.35 15.32
C PHE A 352 -5.25 16.15 15.07
N ARG A 353 -6.19 16.11 16.03
CA ARG A 353 -7.43 16.91 15.96
C ARG A 353 -7.14 18.40 16.01
N HIS A 354 -6.25 18.84 16.89
CA HIS A 354 -5.79 20.23 16.96
C HIS A 354 -5.20 20.68 15.62
N LEU A 355 -4.35 19.84 15.01
CA LEU A 355 -3.76 20.12 13.70
C LEU A 355 -4.81 20.22 12.59
N CYS A 356 -5.79 19.32 12.57
CA CYS A 356 -6.92 19.40 11.64
C CYS A 356 -7.69 20.72 11.80
N MET A 357 -7.98 21.13 13.04
CA MET A 357 -8.69 22.39 13.33
C MET A 357 -7.88 23.62 12.88
N ALA A 358 -6.57 23.63 13.14
CA ALA A 358 -5.68 24.72 12.73
C ALA A 358 -5.60 24.87 11.20
N GLU A 359 -5.70 23.75 10.48
CA GLU A 359 -5.68 23.70 9.01
C GLU A 359 -7.08 23.71 8.38
N GLU A 360 -8.15 23.94 9.16
CA GLU A 360 -9.55 23.94 8.67
C GLU A 360 -9.90 22.65 7.89
N VAL A 361 -9.34 21.51 8.31
CA VAL A 361 -9.63 20.19 7.77
C VAL A 361 -10.68 19.52 8.67
N PRO A 362 -11.83 19.06 8.12
CA PRO A 362 -12.78 18.31 8.91
C PRO A 362 -12.14 16.99 9.36
N VAL A 363 -12.44 16.54 10.58
CA VAL A 363 -11.88 15.32 11.15
C VAL A 363 -12.95 14.53 11.87
N GLN A 364 -12.94 13.22 11.64
CA GLN A 364 -13.94 12.28 12.11
C GLN A 364 -13.32 11.32 13.14
N SER A 365 -14.16 10.54 13.80
CA SER A 365 -13.71 9.49 14.72
C SER A 365 -14.34 8.17 14.31
N PHE A 366 -13.57 7.08 14.43
CA PHE A 366 -14.05 5.73 14.23
C PHE A 366 -13.67 4.86 15.42
N VAL A 367 -14.64 4.07 15.87
CA VAL A 367 -14.45 2.91 16.73
C VAL A 367 -15.38 1.82 16.21
N VAL A 368 -14.88 0.59 16.19
CA VAL A 368 -15.69 -0.57 15.81
C VAL A 368 -16.81 -0.78 16.83
N ARG A 369 -17.93 -1.37 16.41
CA ARG A 369 -18.97 -1.82 17.35
C ARG A 369 -18.35 -2.75 18.40
N SER A 370 -18.79 -2.63 19.64
CA SER A 370 -18.23 -3.40 20.76
C SER A 370 -18.46 -4.92 20.65
N ASP A 371 -19.37 -5.38 19.78
CA ASP A 371 -19.67 -6.79 19.50
C ASP A 371 -18.90 -7.35 18.28
N MET A 372 -18.01 -6.55 17.67
CA MET A 372 -17.24 -6.93 16.48
C MET A 372 -15.74 -6.75 16.71
N GLY A 373 -14.94 -7.66 16.13
CA GLY A 373 -13.50 -7.47 16.01
C GLY A 373 -13.14 -6.50 14.88
N CYS A 374 -11.91 -5.98 14.90
CA CYS A 374 -11.31 -5.26 13.77
C CYS A 374 -9.88 -5.78 13.52
N GLY A 375 -9.38 -5.60 12.29
CA GLY A 375 -7.97 -5.83 11.96
C GLY A 375 -7.05 -4.93 12.78
N SER A 376 -5.79 -5.32 12.90
CA SER A 376 -4.73 -4.46 13.43
C SER A 376 -4.04 -3.76 12.26
N THR A 377 -3.47 -2.59 12.48
CA THR A 377 -2.66 -1.87 11.48
C THR A 377 -1.17 -1.96 11.79
N ILE A 378 -0.32 -1.31 10.98
CA ILE A 378 1.10 -1.08 11.31
C ILE A 378 1.32 -0.21 12.55
N GLY A 379 0.30 0.53 13.01
CA GLY A 379 0.41 1.52 14.08
C GLY A 379 0.84 0.90 15.42
N PRO A 380 0.07 -0.07 15.96
CA PRO A 380 0.46 -0.81 17.16
C PRO A 380 1.82 -1.51 17.04
N ILE A 381 2.10 -2.11 15.88
CA ILE A 381 3.35 -2.83 15.61
C ILE A 381 4.55 -1.88 15.72
N THR A 382 4.50 -0.76 15.01
CA THR A 382 5.60 0.22 15.02
C THR A 382 5.73 0.87 16.40
N ALA A 383 4.61 1.16 17.06
CA ALA A 383 4.60 1.72 18.42
C ALA A 383 5.27 0.77 19.42
N SER A 384 4.98 -0.54 19.36
CA SER A 384 5.58 -1.52 20.27
C SER A 384 7.05 -1.80 19.98
N HIS A 385 7.47 -1.80 18.71
CA HIS A 385 8.86 -2.05 18.34
C HIS A 385 9.77 -0.86 18.65
N LEU A 386 9.36 0.36 18.29
CA LEU A 386 10.22 1.54 18.46
C LEU A 386 10.00 2.23 19.81
N GLY A 387 8.83 2.05 20.44
CA GLY A 387 8.39 2.85 21.58
C GLY A 387 7.94 4.26 21.19
N VAL A 388 7.61 4.48 19.92
CA VAL A 388 7.11 5.77 19.42
C VAL A 388 5.62 5.93 19.70
N ARG A 389 5.21 7.16 20.04
CA ARG A 389 3.80 7.52 20.14
C ARG A 389 3.17 7.55 18.75
N THR A 390 1.99 6.96 18.62
CA THR A 390 1.35 6.77 17.30
C THR A 390 -0.12 7.16 17.34
N VAL A 391 -0.56 7.89 16.31
CA VAL A 391 -1.99 8.06 15.98
C VAL A 391 -2.30 7.27 14.73
N ASP A 392 -3.32 6.43 14.77
CA ASP A 392 -3.89 5.78 13.59
C ASP A 392 -4.98 6.64 12.98
N ILE A 393 -4.80 6.99 11.72
CA ILE A 393 -5.75 7.74 10.91
C ILE A 393 -5.99 7.05 9.59
N GLY A 394 -7.07 7.42 8.91
CA GLY A 394 -7.39 6.90 7.59
C GLY A 394 -8.36 7.77 6.83
N LEU A 395 -8.39 7.64 5.51
CA LEU A 395 -9.50 8.16 4.73
C LEU A 395 -10.64 7.14 4.71
N PRO A 396 -11.90 7.58 4.82
CA PRO A 396 -13.03 6.67 4.80
C PRO A 396 -13.24 6.12 3.39
N THR A 397 -13.28 4.80 3.26
CA THR A 397 -13.47 4.07 2.00
C THR A 397 -14.59 3.03 2.14
N PHE A 398 -15.08 2.55 0.99
CA PHE A 398 -15.95 1.38 0.89
C PHE A 398 -15.27 0.26 0.12
N ALA A 399 -15.78 -0.96 0.34
CA ALA A 399 -15.35 -2.18 -0.34
C ALA A 399 -13.85 -2.48 -0.19
N MET A 400 -13.26 -2.09 0.95
CA MET A 400 -11.87 -2.38 1.30
C MET A 400 -11.52 -3.86 1.04
N HIS A 401 -10.36 -4.12 0.43
CA HIS A 401 -9.88 -5.43 -0.07
C HIS A 401 -10.61 -5.99 -1.30
N SER A 402 -11.48 -5.20 -1.94
CA SER A 402 -12.01 -5.49 -3.29
C SER A 402 -10.95 -5.21 -4.35
N ILE A 403 -11.06 -5.87 -5.51
CA ILE A 403 -10.29 -5.48 -6.70
C ILE A 403 -10.65 -4.07 -7.19
N ARG A 404 -11.79 -3.51 -6.74
CA ARG A 404 -12.20 -2.14 -7.02
C ARG A 404 -12.92 -1.55 -5.80
N GLU A 405 -12.20 -0.68 -5.10
CA GLU A 405 -12.59 0.02 -3.88
C GLU A 405 -13.14 1.42 -4.21
N LEU A 406 -13.67 2.13 -3.22
CA LEU A 406 -14.22 3.48 -3.40
C LEU A 406 -13.83 4.44 -2.28
N CYS A 407 -13.33 5.63 -2.61
CA CYS A 407 -13.09 6.72 -1.64
C CYS A 407 -13.71 8.06 -2.09
N GLY A 408 -13.77 9.02 -1.16
CA GLY A 408 -14.21 10.39 -1.47
C GLY A 408 -13.17 11.17 -2.27
N SER A 409 -13.59 11.86 -3.34
CA SER A 409 -12.69 12.65 -4.18
C SER A 409 -12.15 13.93 -3.51
N HIS A 410 -12.70 14.33 -2.35
CA HIS A 410 -12.22 15.47 -1.55
C HIS A 410 -11.19 15.05 -0.50
N ASP A 411 -11.23 13.81 -0.05
CA ASP A 411 -10.53 13.35 1.14
C ASP A 411 -9.01 13.31 0.95
N LEU A 412 -8.51 13.00 -0.25
CA LEU A 412 -7.08 13.04 -0.55
C LEU A 412 -6.48 14.44 -0.29
N ALA A 413 -7.17 15.50 -0.73
CA ALA A 413 -6.71 16.86 -0.51
C ALA A 413 -6.70 17.23 0.97
N HIS A 414 -7.69 16.77 1.73
CA HIS A 414 -7.74 16.94 3.19
C HIS A 414 -6.57 16.23 3.88
N LEU A 415 -6.30 14.97 3.51
CA LEU A 415 -5.20 14.20 4.08
C LEU A 415 -3.84 14.84 3.77
N VAL A 416 -3.58 15.19 2.51
CA VAL A 416 -2.33 15.85 2.11
C VAL A 416 -2.13 17.16 2.88
N LYS A 417 -3.19 17.96 3.07
CA LYS A 417 -3.11 19.23 3.80
C LYS A 417 -2.69 19.00 5.26
N VAL A 418 -3.36 18.11 5.99
CA VAL A 418 -3.03 17.86 7.41
C VAL A 418 -1.68 17.16 7.58
N LEU A 419 -1.31 16.23 6.70
CA LEU A 419 0.01 15.59 6.76
C LEU A 419 1.15 16.59 6.46
N SER A 420 0.92 17.54 5.53
CA SER A 420 1.87 18.62 5.28
C SER A 420 2.06 19.51 6.50
N ALA A 421 0.97 19.81 7.23
CA ALA A 421 1.03 20.56 8.47
C ALA A 421 1.75 19.78 9.58
N PHE A 422 1.56 18.46 9.64
CA PHE A 422 2.25 17.58 10.58
C PHE A 422 3.76 17.58 10.34
N TYR A 423 4.21 17.46 9.10
CA TYR A 423 5.64 17.56 8.75
C TYR A 423 6.25 18.94 9.04
N ARG A 424 5.43 20.00 9.12
CA ARG A 424 5.87 21.35 9.51
C ARG A 424 5.75 21.64 11.01
N SER A 425 5.20 20.72 11.80
CA SER A 425 4.94 20.99 13.22
C SER A 425 6.24 20.98 14.01
N ARG A 426 6.62 22.13 14.57
CA ARG A 426 7.84 22.27 15.38
C ARG A 426 7.73 21.59 16.74
N GLU A 427 6.54 21.64 17.32
CA GLU A 427 6.25 21.04 18.62
C GLU A 427 5.37 19.80 18.43
N LEU A 428 5.65 18.80 19.25
CA LEU A 428 4.84 17.62 19.46
C LEU A 428 4.44 17.59 20.95
N PRO A 429 3.33 16.92 21.30
CA PRO A 429 2.90 16.81 22.70
C PRO A 429 3.95 16.11 23.57
#